data_AF-T2KJD0-F1
#
_entry.id   AF-T2KJD0-F1
#
_cell.length_a   1.000
_cell.length_b   1.000
_cell.length_c   1.000
_cell.angle_alpha   90.00
_cell.angle_beta   90.00
_cell.angle_gamma   90.00
#
_symmetry.space_group_name_H-M   'P 1'
#
loop_
_entity.id
_entity.type
_entity.pdbx_description
1 polymer ?
#
loop_
_entity_poly.entity_id
_entity_poly.type
_entity_poly.pdbx_seq_one_letter_code
_entity_poly.pdbx_strand_id
1 'polypeptide(L)'
;MSEVLQIINKQKDLKKYIKENPNCKVCFRKKKGLKLDKSDFEKLQVLFNTKLKSLGKTLLHSEDILVVLSTNEKEEHASDLPAHRITTLILDSGIIALRHPYAVSAVSNTTDFFQIIWENIDHIDLVENTTNQQLEVFRFYEKNNGFFHDLNINRFGIEDVKAAKSLLKVLGQIVDYKDKFIREHAELQSNIEKLFNEENYNEGIDALNDFAEKYNTTDITLDDSSFYYFNKTFGLRRMKRFDEAIQTLDDYINLFKAKGEIESYTYELKGELLFEQRKYVQAINCFAISEENYDNLGYEKGARSKKEEVYYKLKKKFLKVPYLERRIIFIAQDIYATVSDEVVILKNTSLPNQIKFPEEHPQLNSVYVCHPIRQDYYLPLEAYNETLLLERIHEFIYLQQCLGATHLEVTNLNTELPKKNKSAKTEIETDFSEKLIREQDFKPTKTPFIPNGLAWFHSELNWQKLADKRMQESVNSYKETLSSTQSESISEEELKMIKTELKVLLPKTGENYKGKSGLKNAVENLEYLITVEFEDTNKLQDAVKKQTSLESSITDDNQHQLNLERYEEEVLFMLEDDGKIDPSERKILNRKMIKFGLTESDALAIENKHIRVKK
;
A
#
# COMPACT_ATOMS: atom_id res chain seq x y z
N MET A 1 21.83 -2.30 -39.49
CA MET A 1 21.68 -0.83 -39.66
C MET A 1 22.97 -0.08 -40.02
N SER A 2 24.06 -0.12 -39.25
CA SER A 2 25.29 0.63 -39.62
C SER A 2 25.88 0.20 -40.97
N GLU A 3 25.73 -1.07 -41.34
CA GLU A 3 26.13 -1.59 -42.66
C GLU A 3 25.26 -1.05 -43.80
N VAL A 4 23.93 -1.00 -43.61
CA VAL A 4 23.00 -0.32 -44.54
C VAL A 4 23.49 1.09 -44.85
N LEU A 5 23.88 1.83 -43.81
CA LEU A 5 24.42 3.18 -43.95
C LEU A 5 25.74 3.24 -44.69
N GLN A 6 26.65 2.28 -44.49
CA GLN A 6 27.92 2.26 -45.21
C GLN A 6 27.70 2.00 -46.71
N ILE A 7 26.75 1.14 -47.06
CA ILE A 7 26.42 0.82 -48.45
C ILE A 7 25.85 2.06 -49.17
N ILE A 8 24.91 2.75 -48.53
CA ILE A 8 24.30 3.98 -49.05
C ILE A 8 25.36 5.10 -49.19
N ASN A 9 26.20 5.32 -48.17
CA ASN A 9 27.20 6.39 -48.20
C ASN A 9 28.35 6.16 -49.20
N LYS A 10 28.57 4.92 -49.65
CA LYS A 10 29.61 4.57 -50.64
C LYS A 10 29.18 4.82 -52.08
N GLN A 11 27.90 5.13 -52.33
CA GLN A 11 27.40 5.47 -53.66
C GLN A 11 28.09 6.75 -54.15
N LYS A 12 28.82 6.64 -55.27
CA LYS A 12 29.67 7.72 -55.83
C LYS A 12 28.89 9.00 -56.11
N ASP A 13 27.58 8.88 -56.36
CA ASP A 13 26.71 9.98 -56.68
C ASP A 13 25.80 10.43 -55.54
N LEU A 14 25.81 9.85 -54.32
CA LEU A 14 24.94 10.38 -53.25
C LEU A 14 25.25 11.84 -52.92
N LYS A 15 26.53 12.24 -52.92
CA LYS A 15 26.94 13.63 -52.74
C LYS A 15 26.61 14.52 -53.95
N LYS A 16 26.60 13.96 -55.17
CA LYS A 16 26.27 14.66 -56.41
C LYS A 16 24.75 14.82 -56.54
N TYR A 17 23.99 13.76 -56.31
CA TYR A 17 22.54 13.67 -56.19
C TYR A 17 21.99 14.59 -55.10
N ILE A 18 22.57 14.63 -53.89
CA ILE A 18 22.20 15.61 -52.84
C ILE A 18 22.49 17.06 -53.29
N LYS A 19 23.55 17.28 -54.07
CA LYS A 19 23.94 18.60 -54.59
C LYS A 19 23.07 19.04 -55.78
N GLU A 20 22.58 18.11 -56.59
CA GLU A 20 21.69 18.31 -57.74
C GLU A 20 20.21 18.32 -57.34
N ASN A 21 19.88 17.76 -56.16
CA ASN A 21 18.54 17.75 -55.56
C ASN A 21 18.61 18.37 -54.14
N PRO A 22 18.59 19.71 -54.00
CA PRO A 22 18.77 20.39 -52.72
C PRO A 22 17.71 20.07 -51.64
N ASN A 23 16.66 19.34 -52.00
CA ASN A 23 15.60 18.86 -51.10
C ASN A 23 15.79 17.40 -50.63
N CYS A 24 16.82 16.68 -51.13
CA CYS A 24 17.19 15.35 -50.70
C CYS A 24 17.99 15.43 -49.39
N LYS A 25 17.43 14.92 -48.27
CA LYS A 25 18.08 14.85 -46.97
C LYS A 25 18.26 13.38 -46.56
N VAL A 26 19.50 13.00 -46.20
CA VAL A 26 19.80 11.73 -45.51
C VAL A 26 20.05 12.02 -44.04
N CYS A 27 19.23 11.44 -43.16
CA CYS A 27 19.20 11.76 -41.73
C CYS A 27 19.54 10.53 -40.88
N PHE A 28 20.27 10.70 -39.76
CA PHE A 28 20.80 9.60 -38.93
C PHE A 28 20.56 9.78 -37.43
N ARG A 29 20.07 8.76 -36.72
CA ARG A 29 20.20 8.62 -35.26
C ARG A 29 21.40 7.71 -34.93
N LYS A 30 22.32 8.13 -34.04
CA LYS A 30 23.35 7.25 -33.42
C LYS A 30 23.11 7.14 -31.91
N LYS A 31 23.75 6.17 -31.24
CA LYS A 31 23.79 6.00 -29.76
C LYS A 31 24.16 7.26 -28.94
N LYS A 32 24.64 8.35 -29.57
CA LYS A 32 24.92 9.67 -28.95
C LYS A 32 24.11 10.83 -29.58
N GLY A 33 22.91 10.56 -30.10
CA GLY A 33 22.06 11.56 -30.75
C GLY A 33 22.23 11.63 -32.27
N LEU A 34 21.30 12.35 -32.92
CA LEU A 34 21.33 12.55 -34.36
C LEU A 34 22.41 13.57 -34.76
N LYS A 35 23.04 13.42 -35.93
CA LYS A 35 23.57 14.59 -36.66
C LYS A 35 22.42 15.24 -37.45
N LEU A 36 21.36 15.59 -36.73
CA LEU A 36 20.28 16.44 -37.18
C LEU A 36 20.24 17.63 -36.25
N ASP A 37 19.96 18.81 -36.79
CA ASP A 37 19.38 19.86 -35.98
C ASP A 37 18.08 19.29 -35.37
N LYS A 38 17.92 19.40 -34.05
CA LYS A 38 16.74 18.95 -33.31
C LYS A 38 15.43 19.42 -33.97
N SER A 39 15.45 20.61 -34.57
CA SER A 39 14.34 21.20 -35.32
C SER A 39 13.91 20.39 -36.55
N ASP A 40 14.87 19.83 -37.30
CA ASP A 40 14.58 19.06 -38.51
C ASP A 40 14.03 17.67 -38.16
N PHE A 41 14.49 17.08 -37.04
CA PHE A 41 13.95 15.83 -36.52
C PHE A 41 12.52 15.99 -36.03
N GLU A 42 12.24 17.01 -35.22
CA GLU A 42 10.89 17.29 -34.70
C GLU A 42 9.89 17.54 -35.84
N LYS A 43 10.30 18.26 -36.90
CA LYS A 43 9.45 18.47 -38.10
C LYS A 43 9.13 17.17 -38.84
N LEU A 44 10.12 16.29 -39.02
CA LEU A 44 9.89 14.99 -39.65
C LEU A 44 9.03 14.10 -38.76
N GLN A 45 9.33 14.02 -37.46
CA GLN A 45 8.54 13.25 -36.49
C GLN A 45 7.09 13.74 -36.45
N VAL A 46 6.84 15.06 -36.48
CA VAL A 46 5.49 15.62 -36.58
C VAL A 46 4.82 15.25 -37.90
N LEU A 47 5.51 15.33 -39.04
CA LEU A 47 4.96 14.96 -40.35
C LEU A 47 4.52 13.49 -40.38
N PHE A 48 5.41 12.59 -39.95
CA PHE A 48 5.12 11.16 -39.89
C PHE A 48 4.06 10.83 -38.83
N ASN A 49 4.13 11.40 -37.61
CA ASN A 49 3.11 11.19 -36.58
C ASN A 49 1.75 11.76 -36.95
N THR A 50 1.69 12.88 -37.69
CA THR A 50 0.43 13.43 -38.20
C THR A 50 -0.25 12.46 -39.17
N LYS A 51 0.53 11.72 -39.98
CA LYS A 51 0.02 10.70 -40.90
C LYS A 51 -0.21 9.33 -40.24
N LEU A 52 0.62 8.94 -39.28
CA LEU A 52 0.44 7.71 -38.51
C LEU A 52 -0.78 7.80 -37.58
N LYS A 53 -1.10 9.00 -37.04
CA LYS A 53 -2.29 9.24 -36.22
C LYS A 53 -3.60 8.92 -36.93
N SER A 54 -3.71 9.17 -38.25
CA SER A 54 -4.89 8.76 -39.02
C SER A 54 -5.04 7.25 -39.18
N LEU A 55 -4.03 6.48 -38.80
CA LEU A 55 -3.99 5.01 -38.82
C LEU A 55 -3.88 4.41 -37.40
N GLY A 56 -4.07 5.22 -36.35
CA GLY A 56 -3.96 4.77 -34.96
C GLY A 56 -2.55 4.44 -34.48
N LYS A 57 -1.50 4.85 -35.21
CA LYS A 57 -0.09 4.56 -34.89
C LYS A 57 0.70 5.83 -34.55
N THR A 58 1.83 5.71 -33.86
CA THR A 58 2.76 6.82 -33.57
C THR A 58 4.20 6.28 -33.57
N LEU A 59 5.13 7.02 -34.19
CA LEU A 59 6.56 6.75 -34.11
C LEU A 59 7.04 7.01 -32.67
N LEU A 60 7.48 5.95 -31.99
CA LEU A 60 7.97 6.00 -30.61
C LEU A 60 9.41 6.53 -30.56
N HIS A 61 9.75 7.20 -29.46
CA HIS A 61 11.11 7.71 -29.23
C HIS A 61 12.16 6.59 -29.00
N SER A 62 11.73 5.35 -28.79
CA SER A 62 12.59 4.19 -28.50
C SER A 62 13.16 3.50 -29.75
N GLU A 63 12.71 3.85 -30.96
CA GLU A 63 13.25 3.23 -32.17
C GLU A 63 14.68 3.74 -32.44
N ASP A 64 15.66 2.87 -32.20
CA ASP A 64 17.05 3.27 -32.00
C ASP A 64 17.79 3.74 -33.25
N ILE A 65 17.31 3.41 -34.46
CA ILE A 65 17.96 3.82 -35.71
C ILE A 65 16.94 4.16 -36.80
N LEU A 66 17.06 5.39 -37.30
CA LEU A 66 16.26 5.95 -38.39
C LEU A 66 17.17 6.24 -39.59
N VAL A 67 16.83 5.70 -40.75
CA VAL A 67 17.43 6.09 -42.04
C VAL A 67 16.34 6.72 -42.90
N VAL A 68 16.39 8.04 -43.07
CA VAL A 68 15.46 8.79 -43.93
C VAL A 68 16.13 9.00 -45.28
N LEU A 69 15.45 8.64 -46.35
CA LEU A 69 15.89 8.89 -47.72
C LEU A 69 14.79 9.63 -48.45
N SER A 70 15.11 10.79 -49.00
CA SER A 70 14.11 11.58 -49.73
C SER A 70 14.57 11.88 -51.14
N THR A 71 13.86 11.34 -52.13
CA THR A 71 14.22 11.44 -53.55
C THR A 71 13.13 12.13 -54.36
N ASN A 72 13.54 12.78 -55.46
CA ASN A 72 12.62 13.35 -56.42
C ASN A 72 12.43 12.35 -57.57
N GLU A 73 11.19 11.98 -57.84
CA GLU A 73 10.84 11.20 -59.03
C GLU A 73 10.22 12.15 -60.06
N LYS A 74 10.83 12.24 -61.25
CA LYS A 74 10.20 12.84 -62.44
C LYS A 74 9.64 11.70 -63.27
N GLU A 75 8.34 11.67 -63.50
CA GLU A 75 7.77 10.75 -64.49
C GLU A 75 8.21 11.22 -65.89
N GLU A 76 9.02 10.44 -66.58
CA GLU A 76 9.64 10.84 -67.86
C GLU A 76 8.64 10.98 -69.02
N HIS A 77 7.37 10.59 -68.86
CA HIS A 77 6.39 10.53 -69.96
C HIS A 77 5.21 11.50 -69.86
N ALA A 78 5.23 12.44 -68.93
CA ALA A 78 4.26 13.54 -68.92
C ALA A 78 4.98 14.83 -68.56
N SER A 79 5.20 15.69 -69.55
CA SER A 79 5.80 17.01 -69.39
C SER A 79 5.07 17.94 -68.40
N ASP A 80 3.89 17.54 -67.91
CA ASP A 80 2.99 18.35 -67.10
C ASP A 80 2.59 17.73 -65.73
N LEU A 81 3.10 16.55 -65.34
CA LEU A 81 2.84 16.01 -63.99
C LEU A 81 3.83 16.58 -62.96
N PRO A 82 3.35 17.04 -61.78
CA PRO A 82 4.23 17.58 -60.76
C PRO A 82 5.18 16.50 -60.27
N ALA A 83 6.44 16.86 -60.04
CA ALA A 83 7.41 15.95 -59.42
C ALA A 83 6.81 15.32 -58.14
N HIS A 84 7.25 14.13 -57.77
CA HIS A 84 6.88 13.52 -56.49
C HIS A 84 8.09 13.46 -55.56
N ARG A 85 7.88 13.79 -54.29
CA ARG A 85 8.84 13.56 -53.22
C ARG A 85 8.54 12.19 -52.60
N ILE A 86 9.46 11.25 -52.74
CA ILE A 86 9.38 9.96 -52.06
C ILE A 86 10.21 10.04 -50.78
N THR A 87 9.72 9.46 -49.69
CA THR A 87 10.47 9.34 -48.44
C THR A 87 10.42 7.92 -47.90
N THR A 88 11.58 7.29 -47.71
CA THR A 88 11.70 5.94 -47.11
C THR A 88 12.34 6.06 -45.73
N LEU A 89 11.73 5.41 -44.75
CA LEU A 89 12.25 5.20 -43.40
C LEU A 89 12.59 3.73 -43.23
N ILE A 90 13.79 3.45 -42.74
CA ILE A 90 14.16 2.12 -42.27
C ILE A 90 14.33 2.20 -40.76
N LEU A 91 13.55 1.38 -40.05
CA LEU A 91 13.44 1.29 -38.60
C LEU A 91 13.78 -0.13 -38.16
N ASP A 92 14.00 -0.31 -36.85
CA ASP A 92 14.14 -1.66 -36.27
C ASP A 92 12.83 -2.47 -36.36
N SER A 93 11.68 -1.79 -36.41
CA SER A 93 10.34 -2.40 -36.55
C SER A 93 9.97 -2.73 -38.00
N GLY A 94 10.57 -2.05 -38.99
CA GLY A 94 10.17 -2.23 -40.38
C GLY A 94 10.66 -1.14 -41.34
N ILE A 95 10.07 -1.09 -42.53
CA ILE A 95 10.23 0.00 -43.50
C ILE A 95 8.92 0.77 -43.61
N ILE A 96 9.00 2.09 -43.65
CA ILE A 96 7.86 2.97 -43.99
C ILE A 96 8.22 3.75 -45.24
N ALA A 97 7.36 3.73 -46.26
CA ALA A 97 7.56 4.49 -47.49
C ALA A 97 6.35 5.41 -47.76
N LEU A 98 6.65 6.67 -48.10
CA LEU A 98 5.66 7.70 -48.43
C LEU A 98 5.89 8.26 -49.83
N ARG A 99 4.82 8.48 -50.59
CA ARG A 99 4.83 9.27 -51.85
C ARG A 99 4.02 10.56 -51.65
N HIS A 100 4.63 11.73 -51.81
CA HIS A 100 3.97 13.04 -51.68
C HIS A 100 4.11 13.87 -52.98
N PRO A 101 3.06 14.54 -53.47
CA PRO A 101 3.16 15.47 -54.60
C PRO A 101 4.00 16.71 -54.26
N TYR A 102 4.89 17.13 -55.16
CA TYR A 102 5.84 18.23 -54.93
C TYR A 102 5.20 19.63 -55.04
N ALA A 103 4.00 19.73 -55.61
CA ALA A 103 3.24 20.97 -55.74
C ALA A 103 1.77 20.76 -55.31
N VAL A 104 1.24 21.71 -54.52
CA VAL A 104 -0.10 21.71 -53.89
C VAL A 104 -1.24 21.92 -54.91
N SER A 105 -1.02 21.74 -56.21
CA SER A 105 -2.00 22.00 -57.25
C SER A 105 -2.17 20.84 -58.21
N ALA A 106 -2.91 19.79 -57.80
CA ALA A 106 -3.76 18.98 -58.67
C ALA A 106 -4.46 17.87 -57.85
N VAL A 107 -5.73 18.10 -57.51
CA VAL A 107 -6.92 17.20 -57.46
C VAL A 107 -6.83 15.76 -56.89
N SER A 108 -5.69 15.15 -56.61
CA SER A 108 -5.60 13.91 -55.82
C SER A 108 -4.74 14.09 -54.57
N ASN A 109 -5.40 14.26 -53.42
CA ASN A 109 -4.77 14.35 -52.10
C ASN A 109 -4.30 12.98 -51.55
N THR A 110 -4.18 11.95 -52.40
CA THR A 110 -3.83 10.60 -51.97
C THR A 110 -2.31 10.50 -51.83
N THR A 111 -1.83 10.66 -50.60
CA THR A 111 -0.47 10.26 -50.22
C THR A 111 -0.45 8.73 -50.18
N ASP A 112 0.29 8.08 -51.09
CA ASP A 112 0.47 6.62 -51.00
C ASP A 112 1.35 6.33 -49.79
N PHE A 113 0.79 5.60 -48.83
CA PHE A 113 1.40 5.19 -47.58
C PHE A 113 1.59 3.68 -47.60
N PHE A 114 2.80 3.23 -47.30
CA PHE A 114 3.08 1.80 -47.28
C PHE A 114 4.05 1.44 -46.14
N GLN A 115 3.79 0.33 -45.45
CA GLN A 115 4.56 -0.16 -44.32
C GLN A 115 4.91 -1.64 -44.54
N ILE A 116 6.18 -1.98 -44.41
CA ILE A 116 6.69 -3.35 -44.27
C ILE A 116 7.07 -3.55 -42.82
N ILE A 117 6.61 -4.63 -42.20
CA ILE A 117 7.03 -5.04 -40.86
C ILE A 117 7.98 -6.21 -41.02
N TRP A 118 9.18 -6.14 -40.43
CA TRP A 118 10.21 -7.17 -40.66
C TRP A 118 9.75 -8.57 -40.29
N GLU A 119 8.97 -8.68 -39.23
CA GLU A 119 8.44 -9.95 -38.68
C GLU A 119 7.52 -10.69 -39.66
N ASN A 120 6.90 -9.96 -40.59
CA ASN A 120 5.99 -10.51 -41.59
C ASN A 120 6.70 -10.95 -42.87
N ILE A 121 7.98 -10.62 -43.05
CA ILE A 121 8.71 -10.90 -44.30
C ILE A 121 9.42 -12.25 -44.20
N ASP A 122 9.24 -13.08 -45.21
CA ASP A 122 9.89 -14.39 -45.35
C ASP A 122 11.29 -14.25 -45.97
N HIS A 123 11.36 -13.62 -47.14
CA HIS A 123 12.62 -13.32 -47.82
C HIS A 123 12.48 -12.09 -48.72
N ILE A 124 13.61 -11.61 -49.22
CA ILE A 124 13.69 -10.44 -50.09
C ILE A 124 14.50 -10.83 -51.32
N ASP A 125 13.96 -10.51 -52.50
CA ASP A 125 14.65 -10.69 -53.78
C ASP A 125 14.92 -9.35 -54.46
N LEU A 126 15.92 -9.34 -55.34
CA LEU A 126 16.15 -8.27 -56.29
C LEU A 126 15.61 -8.71 -57.65
N VAL A 127 14.56 -8.05 -58.14
CA VAL A 127 13.84 -8.43 -59.36
C VAL A 127 13.86 -7.25 -60.33
N GLU A 128 13.94 -7.53 -61.63
CA GLU A 128 13.76 -6.51 -62.67
C GLU A 128 12.27 -6.18 -62.82
N ASN A 129 11.92 -4.91 -62.70
CA ASN A 129 10.55 -4.45 -62.89
C ASN A 129 10.24 -4.33 -64.40
N THR A 130 9.51 -5.29 -64.93
CA THR A 130 9.17 -5.37 -66.36
C THR A 130 8.06 -4.40 -66.79
N THR A 131 7.34 -3.76 -65.86
CA THR A 131 6.25 -2.82 -66.19
C THR A 131 6.70 -1.36 -66.30
N ASN A 132 7.78 -0.96 -65.64
CA ASN A 132 8.29 0.42 -65.61
C ASN A 132 9.80 0.50 -65.95
N GLN A 133 10.15 0.37 -67.24
CA GLN A 133 11.48 0.68 -67.79
C GLN A 133 12.70 0.11 -67.03
N GLN A 134 12.82 -1.22 -66.90
CA GLN A 134 14.06 -1.90 -66.45
C GLN A 134 14.63 -1.39 -65.11
N LEU A 135 13.79 -0.93 -64.18
CA LEU A 135 14.25 -0.55 -62.84
C LEU A 135 14.28 -1.78 -61.93
N GLU A 136 15.36 -1.97 -61.18
CA GLU A 136 15.43 -3.03 -60.18
C GLU A 136 14.56 -2.69 -58.96
N VAL A 137 13.87 -3.68 -58.41
CA VAL A 137 13.05 -3.56 -57.20
C VAL A 137 13.49 -4.58 -56.17
N PHE A 138 13.48 -4.18 -54.90
CA PHE A 138 13.45 -5.10 -53.78
C PHE A 138 12.02 -5.60 -53.60
N ARG A 139 11.82 -6.89 -53.81
CA ARG A 139 10.56 -7.58 -53.58
C ARG A 139 10.59 -8.26 -52.22
N PHE A 140 9.72 -7.82 -51.32
CA PHE A 140 9.59 -8.35 -49.96
C PHE A 140 8.42 -9.32 -49.93
N TYR A 141 8.70 -10.62 -49.81
CA TYR A 141 7.66 -11.65 -49.76
C TYR A 141 7.11 -11.78 -48.35
N GLU A 142 5.79 -11.71 -48.20
CA GLU A 142 5.14 -11.93 -46.91
C GLU A 142 5.00 -13.42 -46.59
N LYS A 143 5.16 -13.75 -45.31
CA LYS A 143 4.91 -15.09 -44.79
C LYS A 143 3.44 -15.49 -45.00
N ASN A 144 3.23 -16.76 -45.30
CA ASN A 144 1.94 -17.47 -45.29
C ASN A 144 0.85 -17.02 -46.28
N ASN A 145 0.95 -15.86 -46.95
CA ASN A 145 -0.16 -15.36 -47.77
C ASN A 145 0.18 -15.09 -49.25
N GLY A 146 1.37 -15.42 -49.73
CA GLY A 146 1.76 -15.29 -51.15
C GLY A 146 1.80 -13.85 -51.68
N PHE A 147 1.55 -12.86 -50.83
CA PHE A 147 1.67 -11.44 -51.14
C PHE A 147 3.13 -11.01 -51.11
N PHE A 148 3.43 -9.97 -51.88
CA PHE A 148 4.74 -9.33 -51.86
C PHE A 148 4.59 -7.83 -52.03
N HIS A 149 5.62 -7.10 -51.60
CA HIS A 149 5.72 -5.66 -51.75
C HIS A 149 6.95 -5.29 -52.54
N ASP A 150 6.79 -4.47 -53.58
CA ASP A 150 7.90 -4.03 -54.41
C ASP A 150 8.31 -2.59 -54.06
N LEU A 151 9.58 -2.41 -53.70
CA LEU A 151 10.18 -1.09 -53.53
C LEU A 151 11.37 -0.91 -54.47
N ASN A 152 11.31 0.13 -55.30
CA ASN A 152 12.40 0.48 -56.22
C ASN A 152 13.71 0.77 -55.45
N ILE A 153 14.85 0.27 -55.95
CA ILE A 153 16.17 0.47 -55.33
C ILE A 153 16.54 1.96 -55.16
N ASN A 154 16.03 2.84 -56.03
CA ASN A 154 16.22 4.29 -55.95
C ASN A 154 15.62 4.89 -54.68
N ARG A 155 14.59 4.24 -54.09
CA ARG A 155 14.02 4.61 -52.78
C ARG A 155 15.02 4.45 -51.64
N PHE A 156 16.08 3.70 -51.87
CA PHE A 156 17.20 3.46 -50.97
C PHE A 156 18.43 4.34 -51.31
N GLY A 157 18.32 5.25 -52.27
CA GLY A 157 19.44 6.08 -52.74
C GLY A 157 20.50 5.28 -53.50
N ILE A 158 20.08 4.20 -54.17
CA ILE A 158 20.93 3.27 -54.91
C ILE A 158 20.49 3.28 -56.37
N GLU A 159 21.45 3.47 -57.28
CA GLU A 159 21.23 3.49 -58.73
C GLU A 159 21.91 2.32 -59.46
N ASP A 160 22.80 1.59 -58.77
CA ASP A 160 23.57 0.49 -59.36
C ASP A 160 23.25 -0.89 -58.74
N VAL A 161 23.28 -1.91 -59.59
CA VAL A 161 22.95 -3.30 -59.26
C VAL A 161 23.88 -3.90 -58.19
N LYS A 162 25.14 -3.49 -58.18
CA LYS A 162 26.15 -4.05 -57.26
C LYS A 162 25.90 -3.57 -55.83
N ALA A 163 25.52 -2.31 -55.68
CA ALA A 163 25.09 -1.71 -54.46
C ALA A 163 23.74 -2.27 -54.00
N ALA A 164 22.80 -2.48 -54.94
CA ALA A 164 21.51 -3.11 -54.65
C ALA A 164 21.70 -4.52 -54.09
N LYS A 165 22.56 -5.35 -54.71
CA LYS A 165 22.93 -6.68 -54.18
C LYS A 165 23.60 -6.62 -52.80
N SER A 166 24.41 -5.59 -52.55
CA SER A 166 25.03 -5.40 -51.24
C SER A 166 24.00 -5.05 -50.17
N LEU A 167 23.03 -4.17 -50.48
CA LEU A 167 21.94 -3.83 -49.57
C LEU A 167 21.00 -5.02 -49.37
N LEU A 168 20.65 -5.75 -50.42
CA LEU A 168 19.84 -6.97 -50.36
C LEU A 168 20.37 -7.93 -49.30
N LYS A 169 21.69 -8.19 -49.31
CA LYS A 169 22.33 -9.06 -48.33
C LYS A 169 22.10 -8.59 -46.89
N VAL A 170 22.21 -7.29 -46.64
CA VAL A 170 22.00 -6.73 -45.29
C VAL A 170 20.52 -6.74 -44.90
N LEU A 171 19.61 -6.50 -45.84
CA LEU A 171 18.17 -6.62 -45.59
C LEU A 171 17.77 -8.06 -45.29
N GLY A 172 18.31 -9.04 -46.03
CA GLY A 172 18.13 -10.46 -45.75
C GLY A 172 18.65 -10.85 -44.36
N GLN A 173 19.82 -10.36 -43.96
CA GLN A 173 20.33 -10.56 -42.60
C GLN A 173 19.43 -9.96 -41.50
N ILE A 174 18.72 -8.86 -41.78
CA ILE A 174 17.74 -8.28 -40.84
C ILE A 174 16.55 -9.22 -40.69
N VAL A 175 16.01 -9.74 -41.81
CA VAL A 175 14.92 -10.72 -41.80
C VAL A 175 15.34 -11.98 -41.03
N ASP A 176 16.50 -12.56 -41.36
CA ASP A 176 17.05 -13.74 -40.67
C ASP A 176 17.19 -13.52 -39.16
N TYR A 177 17.68 -12.34 -38.76
CA TYR A 177 17.85 -11.97 -37.35
C TYR A 177 16.50 -11.85 -36.63
N LYS A 178 15.52 -11.18 -37.24
CA LYS A 178 14.17 -11.01 -36.65
C LYS A 178 13.46 -12.36 -36.54
N ASP A 179 13.57 -13.20 -37.55
CA ASP A 179 13.04 -14.55 -37.55
C ASP A 179 13.66 -15.43 -36.46
N LYS A 180 14.98 -15.33 -36.29
CA LYS A 180 15.67 -15.99 -35.19
C LYS A 180 15.18 -15.48 -33.83
N PHE A 181 15.04 -14.16 -33.67
CA PHE A 181 14.57 -13.55 -32.43
C PHE A 181 13.16 -14.00 -32.04
N ILE A 182 12.23 -14.05 -33.00
CA ILE A 182 10.85 -14.54 -32.79
C ILE A 182 10.86 -16.02 -32.40
N ARG A 183 11.66 -16.85 -33.09
CA ARG A 183 11.77 -18.28 -32.75
C ARG A 183 12.34 -18.48 -31.34
N GLU A 184 13.42 -17.78 -30.99
CA GLU A 184 14.01 -17.86 -29.66
C GLU A 184 13.03 -17.40 -28.56
N HIS A 185 12.22 -16.38 -28.83
CA HIS A 185 11.17 -15.91 -27.92
C HIS A 185 10.12 -16.98 -27.69
N ALA A 186 9.56 -17.55 -28.76
CA ALA A 186 8.55 -18.61 -28.69
C ALA A 186 9.10 -19.91 -28.05
N GLU A 187 10.33 -20.29 -28.36
CA GLU A 187 11.00 -21.44 -27.74
C GLU A 187 11.19 -21.24 -26.24
N LEU A 188 11.59 -20.04 -25.80
CA LEU A 188 11.76 -19.74 -24.38
C LEU A 188 10.43 -19.74 -23.64
N GLN A 189 9.37 -19.12 -24.21
CA GLN A 189 8.02 -19.18 -23.64
C GLN A 189 7.52 -20.63 -23.53
N SER A 190 7.64 -21.42 -24.60
CA SER A 190 7.23 -22.82 -24.59
C SER A 190 8.01 -23.65 -23.57
N ASN A 191 9.31 -23.40 -23.41
CA ASN A 191 10.12 -24.07 -22.40
C ASN A 191 9.68 -23.70 -20.98
N ILE A 192 9.39 -22.42 -20.71
CA ILE A 192 8.86 -21.97 -19.41
C ILE A 192 7.52 -22.66 -19.11
N GLU A 193 6.58 -22.65 -20.06
CA GLU A 193 5.28 -23.31 -19.90
C GLU A 193 5.43 -24.81 -19.64
N LYS A 194 6.34 -25.47 -20.35
CA LYS A 194 6.67 -26.88 -20.13
C LYS A 194 7.18 -27.13 -18.71
N LEU A 195 8.17 -26.35 -18.25
CA LEU A 195 8.72 -26.48 -16.89
C LEU A 195 7.64 -26.31 -15.83
N PHE A 196 6.73 -25.34 -16.02
CA PHE A 196 5.61 -25.10 -15.11
C PHE A 196 4.59 -26.25 -15.11
N ASN A 197 4.30 -26.84 -16.27
CA ASN A 197 3.42 -28.00 -16.40
C ASN A 197 4.04 -29.26 -15.77
N GLU A 198 5.37 -29.39 -15.79
CA GLU A 198 6.14 -30.45 -15.13
C GLU A 198 6.37 -30.17 -13.63
N GLU A 199 5.75 -29.10 -13.09
CA GLU A 199 5.92 -28.62 -11.70
C GLU A 199 7.37 -28.24 -11.33
N ASN A 200 8.23 -28.03 -12.33
CA ASN A 200 9.63 -27.65 -12.13
C ASN A 200 9.79 -26.12 -11.99
N TYR A 201 9.23 -25.57 -10.91
CA TYR A 201 9.04 -24.13 -10.76
C TYR A 201 10.33 -23.33 -10.52
N ASN A 202 11.38 -23.92 -9.94
CA ASN A 202 12.64 -23.17 -9.73
C ASN A 202 13.31 -22.88 -11.08
N GLU A 203 13.53 -23.91 -11.88
CA GLU A 203 14.08 -23.79 -13.24
C GLU A 203 13.18 -22.96 -14.14
N GLY A 204 11.85 -23.07 -13.98
CA GLY A 204 10.90 -22.22 -14.67
C GLY A 204 11.08 -20.73 -14.34
N ILE A 205 11.33 -20.39 -13.06
CA ILE A 205 11.60 -19.01 -12.64
C ILE A 205 12.97 -18.53 -13.13
N ASP A 206 13.99 -19.39 -13.12
CA ASP A 206 15.29 -19.04 -13.69
C ASP A 206 15.17 -18.73 -15.19
N ALA A 207 14.42 -19.55 -15.94
CA ALA A 207 14.11 -19.28 -17.34
C ALA A 207 13.29 -17.99 -17.55
N LEU A 208 12.39 -17.64 -16.63
CA LEU A 208 11.68 -16.34 -16.64
C LEU A 208 12.63 -15.16 -16.38
N ASN A 209 13.62 -15.31 -15.52
CA ASN A 209 14.63 -14.26 -15.30
C ASN A 209 15.49 -14.06 -16.56
N ASP A 210 15.91 -15.15 -17.21
CA ASP A 210 16.60 -15.11 -18.51
C ASP A 210 15.73 -14.44 -19.59
N PHE A 211 14.42 -14.69 -19.57
CA PHE A 211 13.46 -14.03 -20.45
C PHE A 211 13.43 -12.52 -20.21
N ALA A 212 13.38 -12.08 -18.94
CA ALA A 212 13.37 -10.66 -18.59
C ALA A 212 14.68 -9.92 -18.92
N GLU A 213 15.82 -10.61 -19.03
CA GLU A 213 17.08 -10.01 -19.49
C GLU A 213 17.09 -9.75 -21.01
N LYS A 214 16.34 -10.55 -21.78
CA LYS A 214 16.33 -10.49 -23.26
C LYS A 214 15.19 -9.67 -23.83
N TYR A 215 14.04 -9.64 -23.15
CA TYR A 215 12.80 -9.05 -23.62
C TYR A 215 12.30 -7.95 -22.69
N ASN A 216 11.45 -7.05 -23.21
CA ASN A 216 11.04 -5.87 -22.46
C ASN A 216 9.84 -6.17 -21.56
N THR A 217 10.10 -6.41 -20.28
CA THR A 217 9.09 -6.66 -19.24
C THR A 217 8.68 -5.41 -18.47
N THR A 218 9.08 -4.21 -18.95
CA THR A 218 8.79 -2.92 -18.30
C THR A 218 7.78 -2.08 -19.08
N ASP A 219 7.23 -2.64 -20.16
CA ASP A 219 6.21 -2.00 -20.98
C ASP A 219 4.88 -2.76 -20.88
N ILE A 220 3.87 -2.09 -20.32
CA ILE A 220 2.57 -2.72 -20.03
C ILE A 220 1.80 -3.08 -21.30
N THR A 221 2.10 -2.44 -22.42
CA THR A 221 1.45 -2.73 -23.69
C THR A 221 1.99 -4.00 -24.37
N LEU A 222 3.03 -4.62 -23.79
CA LEU A 222 3.63 -5.85 -24.28
C LEU A 222 3.20 -7.03 -23.41
N ASP A 223 2.81 -8.12 -24.06
CA ASP A 223 2.42 -9.37 -23.40
C ASP A 223 3.55 -9.94 -22.52
N ASP A 224 4.80 -9.62 -22.84
CA ASP A 224 6.01 -10.03 -22.11
C ASP A 224 5.98 -9.62 -20.63
N SER A 225 5.41 -8.46 -20.30
CA SER A 225 5.32 -7.98 -18.93
C SER A 225 4.38 -8.86 -18.10
N SER A 226 3.14 -9.04 -18.56
CA SER A 226 2.16 -9.89 -17.89
C SER A 226 2.62 -11.35 -17.86
N PHE A 227 3.23 -11.84 -18.94
CA PHE A 227 3.82 -13.17 -19.00
C PHE A 227 4.87 -13.36 -17.92
N TYR A 228 5.81 -12.43 -17.76
CA TYR A 228 6.85 -12.54 -16.74
C TYR A 228 6.30 -12.48 -15.32
N TYR A 229 5.59 -11.41 -14.96
CA TYR A 229 5.18 -11.17 -13.58
C TYR A 229 4.15 -12.19 -13.08
N PHE A 230 3.16 -12.57 -13.89
CA PHE A 230 2.12 -13.50 -13.46
C PHE A 230 2.60 -14.96 -13.43
N ASN A 231 3.42 -15.41 -14.39
CA ASN A 231 4.01 -16.74 -14.30
C ASN A 231 5.01 -16.82 -13.12
N LYS A 232 5.85 -15.80 -12.91
CA LYS A 232 6.75 -15.80 -11.75
C LYS A 232 5.98 -15.87 -10.43
N THR A 233 4.91 -15.08 -10.31
CA THR A 233 4.00 -15.13 -9.14
C THR A 233 3.37 -16.51 -8.97
N PHE A 234 2.91 -17.14 -10.05
CA PHE A 234 2.34 -18.49 -10.02
C PHE A 234 3.34 -19.54 -9.53
N GLY A 235 4.56 -19.55 -10.07
CA GLY A 235 5.61 -20.48 -9.66
C GLY A 235 5.97 -20.33 -8.19
N LEU A 236 6.16 -19.07 -7.73
CA LEU A 236 6.44 -18.76 -6.33
C LEU A 236 5.29 -19.18 -5.41
N ARG A 237 4.03 -18.95 -5.80
CA ARG A 237 2.84 -19.39 -5.07
C ARG A 237 2.79 -20.91 -4.92
N ARG A 238 3.05 -21.67 -5.99
CA ARG A 238 3.06 -23.14 -5.96
C ARG A 238 4.13 -23.69 -5.01
N MET A 239 5.25 -23.01 -4.92
CA MET A 239 6.32 -23.31 -3.96
C MET A 239 6.09 -22.74 -2.54
N LYS A 240 4.94 -22.08 -2.29
CA LYS A 240 4.61 -21.41 -1.02
C LYS A 240 5.60 -20.31 -0.60
N ARG A 241 6.34 -19.74 -1.57
CA ARG A 241 7.23 -18.58 -1.38
C ARG A 241 6.42 -17.28 -1.46
N PHE A 242 5.47 -17.13 -0.53
CA PHE A 242 4.44 -16.09 -0.60
C PHE A 242 4.98 -14.66 -0.54
N ASP A 243 5.99 -14.38 0.29
CA ASP A 243 6.56 -13.04 0.40
C ASP A 243 7.22 -12.58 -0.91
N GLU A 244 7.92 -13.49 -1.60
CA GLU A 244 8.54 -13.21 -2.90
C GLU A 244 7.48 -13.04 -4.00
N ALA A 245 6.39 -13.82 -3.94
CA ALA A 245 5.26 -13.67 -4.86
C ALA A 245 4.58 -12.31 -4.69
N ILE A 246 4.36 -11.89 -3.44
CA ILE A 246 3.80 -10.57 -3.12
C ILE A 246 4.74 -9.46 -3.59
N GLN A 247 6.05 -9.59 -3.34
CA GLN A 247 7.03 -8.61 -3.80
C GLN A 247 7.03 -8.50 -5.34
N THR A 248 6.91 -9.61 -6.05
CA THR A 248 6.81 -9.63 -7.53
C THR A 248 5.58 -8.84 -8.01
N LEU A 249 4.44 -8.98 -7.34
CA LEU A 249 3.24 -8.19 -7.65
C LEU A 249 3.38 -6.71 -7.26
N ASP A 250 4.06 -6.41 -6.16
CA ASP A 250 4.33 -5.03 -5.74
C ASP A 250 5.26 -4.32 -6.71
N ASP A 251 6.27 -5.01 -7.25
CA ASP A 251 7.14 -4.48 -8.30
C ASP A 251 6.32 -4.17 -9.57
N TYR A 252 5.43 -5.07 -9.98
CA TYR A 252 4.50 -4.84 -11.10
C TYR A 252 3.60 -3.63 -10.86
N ILE A 253 2.94 -3.56 -9.70
CA ILE A 253 2.08 -2.44 -9.31
C ILE A 253 2.86 -1.13 -9.35
N ASN A 254 4.05 -1.08 -8.74
CA ASN A 254 4.84 0.14 -8.66
C ASN A 254 5.33 0.63 -10.03
N LEU A 255 5.69 -0.29 -10.94
CA LEU A 255 6.10 0.06 -12.30
C LEU A 255 4.97 0.68 -13.12
N PHE A 256 3.73 0.22 -12.92
CA PHE A 256 2.62 0.56 -13.81
C PHE A 256 1.57 1.48 -13.20
N LYS A 257 1.62 1.75 -11.88
CA LYS A 257 0.70 2.66 -11.17
C LYS A 257 0.59 4.03 -11.82
N ALA A 258 1.70 4.59 -12.31
CA ALA A 258 1.73 5.90 -12.95
C ALA A 258 1.17 5.91 -14.38
N LYS A 259 1.15 4.75 -15.05
CA LYS A 259 0.62 4.58 -16.42
C LYS A 259 -0.89 4.37 -16.45
N GLY A 260 -1.53 4.11 -15.30
CA GLY A 260 -2.96 4.30 -15.09
C GLY A 260 -3.84 3.05 -15.23
N GLU A 261 -3.30 1.87 -15.55
CA GLU A 261 -4.11 0.67 -15.81
C GLU A 261 -3.44 -0.57 -15.21
N ILE A 262 -3.52 -0.73 -13.87
CA ILE A 262 -3.18 -2.01 -13.25
C ILE A 262 -4.42 -2.89 -13.33
N GLU A 263 -4.31 -4.05 -13.97
CA GLU A 263 -5.40 -5.02 -14.03
C GLU A 263 -5.90 -5.35 -12.62
N SER A 264 -7.20 -5.21 -12.37
CA SER A 264 -7.83 -5.47 -11.07
C SER A 264 -7.50 -6.86 -10.51
N TYR A 265 -7.35 -7.84 -11.39
CA TYR A 265 -6.93 -9.21 -11.05
C TYR A 265 -5.57 -9.29 -10.33
N THR A 266 -4.66 -8.34 -10.58
CA THR A 266 -3.36 -8.23 -9.88
C THR A 266 -3.56 -8.09 -8.37
N TYR A 267 -4.51 -7.25 -7.96
CA TYR A 267 -4.83 -7.05 -6.55
C TYR A 267 -5.54 -8.28 -5.97
N GLU A 268 -6.39 -8.98 -6.73
CA GLU A 268 -6.98 -10.25 -6.27
C GLU A 268 -5.92 -11.30 -5.97
N LEU A 269 -4.93 -11.48 -6.86
CA LEU A 269 -3.83 -12.40 -6.65
C LEU A 269 -3.04 -12.04 -5.39
N LYS A 270 -2.73 -10.76 -5.20
CA LYS A 270 -2.06 -10.28 -3.98
C LYS A 270 -2.92 -10.57 -2.73
N GLY A 271 -4.22 -10.32 -2.80
CA GLY A 271 -5.18 -10.59 -1.74
C GLY A 271 -5.25 -12.08 -1.35
N GLU A 272 -5.23 -12.98 -2.33
CA GLU A 272 -5.19 -14.43 -2.09
C GLU A 272 -3.90 -14.85 -1.36
N LEU A 273 -2.74 -14.34 -1.80
CA LEU A 273 -1.45 -14.64 -1.17
C LEU A 273 -1.40 -14.12 0.28
N LEU A 274 -1.88 -12.90 0.52
CA LEU A 274 -1.97 -12.32 1.86
C LEU A 274 -2.94 -13.11 2.75
N PHE A 275 -4.06 -13.59 2.18
CA PHE A 275 -5.02 -14.40 2.91
C PHE A 275 -4.43 -15.74 3.37
N GLU A 276 -3.63 -16.41 2.52
CA GLU A 276 -2.87 -17.61 2.89
C GLU A 276 -1.89 -17.35 4.05
N GLN A 277 -1.29 -16.17 4.08
CA GLN A 277 -0.44 -15.71 5.20
C GLN A 277 -1.25 -15.26 6.44
N ARG A 278 -2.58 -15.32 6.40
CA ARG A 278 -3.49 -14.82 7.45
C ARG A 278 -3.39 -13.31 7.71
N LYS A 279 -2.86 -12.55 6.74
CA LYS A 279 -2.81 -11.09 6.72
C LYS A 279 -4.16 -10.53 6.25
N TYR A 280 -5.17 -10.67 7.12
CA TYR A 280 -6.57 -10.45 6.75
C TYR A 280 -6.89 -8.99 6.38
N VAL A 281 -6.27 -8.01 7.05
CA VAL A 281 -6.53 -6.58 6.82
C VAL A 281 -6.08 -6.19 5.41
N GLN A 282 -4.83 -6.50 5.09
CA GLN A 282 -4.22 -6.22 3.79
C GLN A 282 -4.94 -6.97 2.66
N ALA A 283 -5.32 -8.24 2.90
CA ALA A 283 -6.05 -9.05 1.93
C ALA A 283 -7.42 -8.45 1.57
N ILE A 284 -8.20 -8.01 2.58
CA ILE A 284 -9.51 -7.38 2.35
C ILE A 284 -9.37 -6.10 1.53
N ASN A 285 -8.37 -5.28 1.83
CA ASN A 285 -8.12 -4.07 1.07
C ASN A 285 -7.83 -4.37 -0.42
N CYS A 286 -7.01 -5.38 -0.70
CA CYS A 286 -6.75 -5.84 -2.07
C CYS A 286 -8.03 -6.26 -2.81
N PHE A 287 -8.92 -7.01 -2.17
CA PHE A 287 -10.20 -7.40 -2.78
C PHE A 287 -11.14 -6.21 -2.96
N ALA A 288 -11.13 -5.25 -2.03
CA ALA A 288 -11.90 -4.02 -2.18
C ALA A 288 -11.40 -3.16 -3.36
N ILE A 289 -10.08 -3.03 -3.53
CA ILE A 289 -9.47 -2.35 -4.69
C ILE A 289 -9.91 -3.05 -5.99
N SER A 290 -9.89 -4.38 -6.00
CA SER A 290 -10.28 -5.16 -7.18
C SER A 290 -11.76 -4.95 -7.53
N GLU A 291 -12.65 -5.07 -6.53
CA GLU A 291 -14.09 -4.88 -6.69
C GLU A 291 -14.44 -3.51 -7.24
N GLU A 292 -13.82 -2.44 -6.70
CA GLU A 292 -14.10 -1.06 -7.12
C GLU A 292 -13.62 -0.74 -8.54
N ASN A 293 -12.65 -1.49 -9.07
CA ASN A 293 -12.04 -1.25 -10.38
C ASN A 293 -12.55 -2.21 -11.48
N TYR A 294 -13.47 -3.13 -11.19
CA TYR A 294 -14.02 -4.01 -12.22
C TYR A 294 -15.17 -3.37 -12.98
N ASP A 295 -15.03 -3.23 -14.30
CA ASP A 295 -16.16 -2.88 -15.19
C ASP A 295 -17.11 -4.07 -15.40
N ASN A 296 -16.59 -5.30 -15.34
CA ASN A 296 -17.36 -6.51 -15.57
C ASN A 296 -18.05 -6.98 -14.27
N LEU A 297 -19.38 -6.96 -14.28
CA LEU A 297 -20.22 -7.35 -13.14
C LEU A 297 -19.95 -8.77 -12.62
N GLY A 298 -19.50 -9.71 -13.46
CA GLY A 298 -19.15 -11.06 -13.06
C GLY A 298 -17.89 -11.11 -12.20
N TYR A 299 -16.84 -10.41 -12.63
CA TYR A 299 -15.58 -10.31 -11.89
C TYR A 299 -15.76 -9.48 -10.61
N GLU A 300 -16.51 -8.39 -10.66
CA GLU A 300 -16.90 -7.59 -9.49
C GLU A 300 -17.57 -8.47 -8.42
N LYS A 301 -18.55 -9.30 -8.80
CA LYS A 301 -19.22 -10.24 -7.88
C LYS A 301 -18.26 -11.28 -7.30
N GLY A 302 -17.29 -11.74 -8.09
CA GLY A 302 -16.24 -12.66 -7.63
C GLY A 302 -15.36 -12.01 -6.55
N ALA A 303 -14.85 -10.82 -6.82
CA ALA A 303 -14.04 -10.04 -5.88
C ALA A 303 -14.81 -9.72 -4.59
N ARG A 304 -16.08 -9.28 -4.71
CA ARG A 304 -16.97 -9.05 -3.56
C ARG A 304 -17.11 -10.31 -2.71
N SER A 305 -17.33 -11.46 -3.34
CA SER A 305 -17.51 -12.73 -2.62
C SER A 305 -16.27 -13.12 -1.81
N LYS A 306 -15.06 -12.96 -2.37
CA LYS A 306 -13.80 -13.15 -1.66
C LYS A 306 -13.64 -12.12 -0.52
N LYS A 307 -13.95 -10.84 -0.78
CA LYS A 307 -13.93 -9.76 0.22
C LYS A 307 -14.78 -10.12 1.46
N GLU A 308 -16.01 -10.58 1.24
CA GLU A 308 -16.90 -11.03 2.34
C GLU A 308 -16.36 -12.25 3.09
N GLU A 309 -15.78 -13.23 2.38
CA GLU A 309 -15.18 -14.40 3.00
C GLU A 309 -14.05 -14.00 3.95
N VAL A 310 -13.11 -13.19 3.47
CA VAL A 310 -11.98 -12.74 4.29
C VAL A 310 -12.47 -11.89 5.46
N TYR A 311 -13.44 -11.00 5.24
CA TYR A 311 -14.04 -10.19 6.31
C TYR A 311 -14.67 -11.05 7.41
N TYR A 312 -15.38 -12.12 7.04
CA TYR A 312 -15.94 -13.06 8.01
C TYR A 312 -14.86 -13.71 8.88
N LYS A 313 -13.69 -14.04 8.30
CA LYS A 313 -12.54 -14.59 9.04
C LYS A 313 -11.88 -13.55 9.93
N LEU A 314 -11.67 -12.33 9.42
CA LEU A 314 -11.15 -11.19 10.19
C LEU A 314 -12.00 -10.97 11.44
N LYS A 315 -13.32 -10.87 11.28
CA LYS A 315 -14.27 -10.61 12.38
C LYS A 315 -14.11 -11.59 13.54
N LYS A 316 -13.95 -12.88 13.25
CA LYS A 316 -13.79 -13.92 14.28
C LYS A 316 -12.45 -13.87 15.01
N LYS A 317 -11.43 -13.29 14.38
CA LYS A 317 -10.05 -13.26 14.88
C LYS A 317 -9.57 -11.83 15.11
N PHE A 318 -10.47 -10.87 15.20
CA PHE A 318 -10.12 -9.44 15.17
C PHE A 318 -9.14 -9.07 16.29
N LEU A 319 -9.42 -9.49 17.54
CA LEU A 319 -8.51 -9.26 18.67
C LEU A 319 -7.19 -10.05 18.61
N LYS A 320 -7.09 -11.06 17.72
CA LYS A 320 -5.84 -11.80 17.47
C LYS A 320 -4.96 -11.14 16.42
N VAL A 321 -5.48 -10.16 15.67
CA VAL A 321 -4.66 -9.34 14.78
C VAL A 321 -3.75 -8.45 15.64
N PRO A 322 -2.46 -8.28 15.28
CA PRO A 322 -1.54 -7.44 16.03
C PRO A 322 -2.12 -6.05 16.29
N TYR A 323 -1.90 -5.52 17.50
CA TYR A 323 -2.50 -4.26 17.95
C TYR A 323 -2.31 -3.13 16.93
N LEU A 324 -1.08 -2.93 16.43
CA LEU A 324 -0.76 -1.86 15.50
C LEU A 324 -1.58 -1.94 14.19
N GLU A 325 -1.80 -3.15 13.64
CA GLU A 325 -2.55 -3.37 12.39
C GLU A 325 -4.06 -3.17 12.55
N ARG A 326 -4.59 -3.16 13.78
CA ARG A 326 -6.03 -2.99 14.06
C ARG A 326 -6.35 -1.78 14.93
N ARG A 327 -5.35 -0.93 15.19
CA ARG A 327 -5.44 0.17 16.14
C ARG A 327 -6.43 1.22 15.64
N ILE A 328 -6.41 1.54 14.35
CA ILE A 328 -7.27 2.55 13.74
C ILE A 328 -8.34 1.84 12.91
N ILE A 329 -9.60 2.11 13.20
CA ILE A 329 -10.73 1.57 12.45
C ILE A 329 -11.62 2.69 11.93
N PHE A 330 -12.27 2.45 10.80
CA PHE A 330 -13.30 3.33 10.26
C PHE A 330 -14.59 2.53 10.06
N ILE A 331 -15.68 3.05 10.63
CA ILE A 331 -16.99 2.39 10.59
C ILE A 331 -17.74 2.88 9.35
N ALA A 332 -18.11 1.97 8.46
CA ALA A 332 -18.81 2.32 7.23
C ALA A 332 -19.95 1.34 6.92
N GLN A 333 -20.74 1.65 5.88
CA GLN A 333 -21.85 0.80 5.46
C GLN A 333 -21.37 -0.52 4.82
N ASP A 334 -20.27 -0.45 4.07
CA ASP A 334 -19.62 -1.57 3.41
C ASP A 334 -18.09 -1.43 3.55
N ILE A 335 -17.33 -2.40 3.03
CA ILE A 335 -15.88 -2.35 2.99
C ILE A 335 -15.44 -1.68 1.69
N TYR A 336 -14.78 -0.55 1.84
CA TYR A 336 -14.22 0.25 0.74
C TYR A 336 -12.71 0.09 0.69
N ALA A 337 -12.14 0.26 -0.49
CA ALA A 337 -10.70 0.26 -0.68
C ALA A 337 -10.06 1.48 0.01
N THR A 338 -8.94 1.23 0.69
CA THR A 338 -8.13 2.24 1.35
C THR A 338 -6.84 2.53 0.57
N VAL A 339 -6.28 3.71 0.77
CA VAL A 339 -4.98 4.10 0.19
C VAL A 339 -3.83 3.39 0.89
N SER A 340 -4.00 3.08 2.18
CA SER A 340 -3.02 2.39 3.03
C SER A 340 -3.67 1.29 3.86
N ASP A 341 -2.85 0.38 4.39
CA ASP A 341 -3.31 -0.71 5.28
C ASP A 341 -3.40 -0.28 6.77
N GLU A 342 -3.19 1.00 7.06
CA GLU A 342 -3.18 1.55 8.43
C GLU A 342 -4.58 1.75 9.03
N VAL A 343 -5.62 1.85 8.19
CA VAL A 343 -7.01 2.06 8.61
C VAL A 343 -7.84 0.84 8.23
N VAL A 344 -8.37 0.13 9.21
CA VAL A 344 -9.23 -1.03 8.98
C VAL A 344 -10.68 -0.59 8.79
N ILE A 345 -11.31 -0.98 7.69
CA ILE A 345 -12.74 -0.72 7.48
C ILE A 345 -13.58 -1.82 8.14
N LEU A 346 -14.50 -1.42 9.02
CA LEU A 346 -15.48 -2.33 9.62
C LEU A 346 -16.90 -1.95 9.18
N LYS A 347 -17.67 -2.96 8.79
CA LYS A 347 -19.08 -2.81 8.44
C LYS A 347 -19.91 -2.60 9.69
N ASN A 348 -20.67 -1.50 9.75
CA ASN A 348 -21.56 -1.19 10.86
C ASN A 348 -22.57 -2.32 11.15
N THR A 349 -23.07 -3.00 10.11
CA THR A 349 -24.04 -4.09 10.25
C THR A 349 -23.43 -5.44 10.68
N SER A 350 -22.10 -5.55 10.71
CA SER A 350 -21.39 -6.82 10.98
C SER A 350 -20.06 -6.57 11.67
N LEU A 351 -20.11 -5.92 12.84
CA LEU A 351 -18.95 -5.64 13.66
C LEU A 351 -18.42 -6.90 14.38
N PRO A 352 -17.12 -6.95 14.73
CA PRO A 352 -16.59 -7.97 15.64
C PRO A 352 -17.28 -7.92 17.00
N ASN A 353 -17.84 -9.04 17.46
CA ASN A 353 -18.62 -9.08 18.70
C ASN A 353 -17.78 -8.83 19.97
N GLN A 354 -16.45 -8.91 19.86
CA GLN A 354 -15.54 -8.79 21.00
C GLN A 354 -15.12 -7.34 21.26
N ILE A 355 -15.36 -6.42 20.33
CA ILE A 355 -14.99 -5.00 20.52
C ILE A 355 -16.16 -4.20 21.09
N LYS A 356 -15.83 -3.14 21.81
CA LYS A 356 -16.75 -2.28 22.53
C LYS A 356 -16.49 -0.82 22.18
N PHE A 357 -17.52 -0.01 22.29
CA PHE A 357 -17.51 1.43 22.04
C PHE A 357 -18.16 2.16 23.24
N PRO A 358 -17.97 3.47 23.38
CA PRO A 358 -18.73 4.28 24.33
C PRO A 358 -20.23 4.30 24.01
N GLU A 359 -21.02 4.84 24.93
CA GLU A 359 -22.46 5.06 24.70
C GLU A 359 -22.69 5.93 23.45
N GLU A 360 -23.80 5.70 22.75
CA GLU A 360 -24.14 6.35 21.47
C GLU A 360 -23.16 6.07 20.29
N HIS A 361 -22.26 5.09 20.46
CA HIS A 361 -21.32 4.63 19.44
C HIS A 361 -21.48 3.12 19.15
N PRO A 362 -21.02 2.63 17.98
CA PRO A 362 -20.32 3.36 16.91
C PRO A 362 -21.24 4.20 16.02
N GLN A 363 -20.67 5.23 15.42
CA GLN A 363 -21.30 6.09 14.43
C GLN A 363 -20.76 5.77 13.04
N LEU A 364 -21.64 5.86 12.04
CA LEU A 364 -21.25 5.68 10.65
C LEU A 364 -20.26 6.77 10.23
N ASN A 365 -19.38 6.43 9.29
CA ASN A 365 -18.42 7.33 8.65
C ASN A 365 -17.49 8.04 9.63
N SER A 366 -17.16 7.35 10.73
CA SER A 366 -16.36 7.88 11.84
C SER A 366 -15.14 7.00 12.12
N VAL A 367 -14.05 7.64 12.54
CA VAL A 367 -12.78 6.98 12.85
C VAL A 367 -12.70 6.71 14.34
N TYR A 368 -12.23 5.54 14.71
CA TYR A 368 -11.99 5.15 16.08
C TYR A 368 -10.57 4.64 16.25
N VAL A 369 -10.04 4.83 17.45
CA VAL A 369 -8.71 4.37 17.83
C VAL A 369 -8.82 3.47 19.06
N CYS A 370 -8.13 2.34 18.98
CA CYS A 370 -8.11 1.33 20.02
C CYS A 370 -7.43 1.88 21.28
N HIS A 371 -8.05 1.68 22.43
CA HIS A 371 -7.49 2.05 23.71
C HIS A 371 -6.19 1.24 23.96
N PRO A 372 -5.10 1.88 24.43
CA PRO A 372 -3.78 1.24 24.53
C PRO A 372 -3.74 0.08 25.54
N ILE A 373 -4.42 0.24 26.69
CA ILE A 373 -4.53 -0.79 27.73
C ILE A 373 -5.72 -1.75 27.48
N ARG A 374 -6.94 -1.20 27.35
CA ARG A 374 -8.17 -1.99 27.07
C ARG A 374 -8.31 -2.25 25.57
N GLN A 375 -7.54 -3.19 25.04
CA GLN A 375 -7.45 -3.42 23.58
C GLN A 375 -8.72 -4.03 22.93
N ASP A 376 -9.80 -4.21 23.69
CA ASP A 376 -11.14 -4.51 23.19
C ASP A 376 -12.05 -3.26 23.08
N TYR A 377 -11.56 -2.09 23.50
CA TYR A 377 -12.32 -0.84 23.56
C TYR A 377 -11.82 0.17 22.53
N TYR A 378 -12.74 0.76 21.77
CA TYR A 378 -12.43 1.70 20.69
C TYR A 378 -13.09 3.05 20.93
N LEU A 379 -12.29 4.10 20.94
CA LEU A 379 -12.68 5.46 21.27
C LEU A 379 -12.76 6.32 19.99
N PRO A 380 -13.73 7.24 19.87
CA PRO A 380 -13.81 8.17 18.75
C PRO A 380 -12.51 8.98 18.62
N LEU A 381 -12.02 9.15 17.39
CA LEU A 381 -10.79 9.89 17.12
C LEU A 381 -10.82 11.31 17.70
N GLU A 382 -11.97 11.97 17.60
CA GLU A 382 -12.17 13.35 18.03
C GLU A 382 -11.99 13.55 19.54
N ALA A 383 -12.32 12.55 20.35
CA ALA A 383 -12.27 12.56 21.80
C ALA A 383 -11.17 11.65 22.38
N TYR A 384 -10.33 11.04 21.53
CA TYR A 384 -9.38 10.00 21.95
C TYR A 384 -8.40 10.49 23.02
N ASN A 385 -7.62 11.52 22.69
CA ASN A 385 -6.60 12.07 23.60
C ASN A 385 -7.22 12.65 24.87
N GLU A 386 -8.37 13.31 24.72
CA GLU A 386 -9.14 13.90 25.81
C GLU A 386 -9.61 12.82 26.81
N THR A 387 -10.22 11.75 26.29
CA THR A 387 -10.74 10.66 27.12
C THR A 387 -9.63 9.93 27.86
N LEU A 388 -8.51 9.62 27.19
CA LEU A 388 -7.37 8.97 27.83
C LEU A 388 -6.74 9.85 28.93
N LEU A 389 -6.66 11.16 28.70
CA LEU A 389 -6.15 12.09 29.72
C LEU A 389 -7.09 12.14 30.93
N LEU A 390 -8.41 12.17 30.75
CA LEU A 390 -9.38 12.12 31.86
C LEU A 390 -9.26 10.82 32.66
N GLU A 391 -9.16 9.68 31.98
CA GLU A 391 -9.00 8.39 32.66
C GLU A 391 -7.71 8.37 33.50
N ARG A 392 -6.60 8.89 32.97
CA ARG A 392 -5.35 9.06 33.73
C ARG A 392 -5.51 10.00 34.91
N ILE A 393 -6.12 11.18 34.73
CA ILE A 393 -6.32 12.14 35.82
C ILE A 393 -7.20 11.53 36.92
N HIS A 394 -8.31 10.88 36.56
CA HIS A 394 -9.21 10.25 37.53
C HIS A 394 -8.51 9.12 38.29
N GLU A 395 -7.75 8.27 37.60
CA GLU A 395 -6.98 7.22 38.25
C GLU A 395 -5.93 7.80 39.20
N PHE A 396 -5.23 8.86 38.78
CA PHE A 396 -4.26 9.54 39.63
C PHE A 396 -4.91 10.13 40.88
N ILE A 397 -6.03 10.84 40.73
CA ILE A 397 -6.79 11.40 41.86
C ILE A 397 -7.20 10.29 42.84
N TYR A 398 -7.71 9.17 42.32
CA TYR A 398 -8.10 8.04 43.16
C TYR A 398 -6.91 7.44 43.92
N LEU A 399 -5.75 7.31 43.27
CA LEU A 399 -4.51 6.93 43.92
C LEU A 399 -4.15 7.93 45.04
N GLN A 400 -4.23 9.24 44.79
CA GLN A 400 -3.91 10.26 45.80
C GLN A 400 -4.83 10.20 47.02
N GLN A 401 -6.12 9.96 46.82
CA GLN A 401 -7.09 9.77 47.91
C GLN A 401 -6.70 8.56 48.78
N CYS A 402 -6.31 7.45 48.17
CA CYS A 402 -5.87 6.24 48.88
C CYS A 402 -4.53 6.43 49.59
N LEU A 403 -3.70 7.35 49.10
CA LEU A 403 -2.43 7.75 49.72
C LEU A 403 -2.59 8.80 50.84
N GLY A 404 -3.82 9.20 51.18
CA GLY A 404 -4.11 10.07 52.31
C GLY A 404 -4.08 11.57 51.97
N ALA A 405 -4.47 11.95 50.75
CA ALA A 405 -4.64 13.36 50.39
C ALA A 405 -5.65 14.05 51.34
N THR A 406 -5.34 15.26 51.76
CA THR A 406 -6.24 16.18 52.51
C THR A 406 -6.79 17.26 51.62
N HIS A 407 -6.01 17.67 50.62
CA HIS A 407 -6.38 18.71 49.68
C HIS A 407 -5.84 18.34 48.31
N LEU A 408 -6.65 18.52 47.27
CA LEU A 408 -6.26 18.26 45.89
C LEU A 408 -6.81 19.36 44.99
N GLU A 409 -5.93 19.96 44.21
CA GLU A 409 -6.23 20.99 43.23
C GLU A 409 -5.82 20.51 41.84
N VAL A 410 -6.70 20.72 40.85
CA VAL A 410 -6.45 20.41 39.44
C VAL A 410 -6.56 21.68 38.61
N THR A 411 -5.43 22.14 38.10
CA THR A 411 -5.28 23.39 37.35
C THR A 411 -5.01 23.09 35.87
N ASN A 412 -5.79 23.68 34.96
CA ASN A 412 -5.52 23.61 33.52
C ASN A 412 -4.48 24.67 33.13
N LEU A 413 -3.29 24.23 32.70
CA LEU A 413 -2.16 25.11 32.36
C LEU A 413 -2.35 25.81 31.00
N ASN A 414 -3.18 25.29 30.10
CA ASN A 414 -3.46 25.89 28.80
C ASN A 414 -4.28 27.18 28.90
N THR A 415 -5.10 27.33 29.94
CA THR A 415 -5.98 28.48 30.14
C THR A 415 -5.32 29.68 30.84
N GLU A 416 -4.14 29.51 31.44
CA GLU A 416 -3.47 30.54 32.24
C GLU A 416 -2.48 31.44 31.46
N LEU A 417 -2.27 31.21 30.16
CA LEU A 417 -1.52 32.16 29.33
C LEU A 417 -2.34 33.44 29.12
N PRO A 418 -1.81 34.65 29.44
CA PRO A 418 -2.58 35.89 29.38
C PRO A 418 -2.86 36.28 27.93
N LYS A 419 -3.96 35.81 27.35
CA LYS A 419 -4.43 36.22 26.03
C LYS A 419 -5.45 37.36 26.17
N LYS A 420 -4.97 38.58 25.92
CA LYS A 420 -5.78 39.63 25.27
C LYS A 420 -6.33 39.04 23.97
N ASN A 421 -7.57 38.56 24.01
CA ASN A 421 -8.59 38.60 22.95
C ASN A 421 -9.64 37.52 23.25
N LYS A 422 -10.82 37.96 23.67
CA LYS A 422 -12.02 37.13 23.74
C LYS A 422 -12.47 36.82 22.30
N SER A 423 -12.06 35.68 21.77
CA SER A 423 -12.70 35.09 20.60
C SER A 423 -12.83 33.59 20.81
N ALA A 424 -14.09 33.14 20.89
CA ALA A 424 -14.58 31.77 20.85
C ALA A 424 -13.79 30.73 21.67
N LYS A 425 -14.22 30.51 22.92
CA LYS A 425 -14.01 29.23 23.59
C LYS A 425 -14.77 28.16 22.79
N THR A 426 -14.10 27.09 22.41
CA THR A 426 -14.69 25.93 21.74
C THR A 426 -15.63 25.22 22.71
N GLU A 427 -16.82 24.79 22.28
CA GLU A 427 -17.86 24.15 23.13
C GLU A 427 -17.35 22.89 23.87
N ILE A 428 -16.26 22.26 23.40
CA ILE A 428 -15.68 21.04 23.96
C ILE A 428 -14.74 21.33 25.15
N GLU A 429 -13.96 22.42 25.11
CA GLU A 429 -13.12 22.86 26.23
C GLU A 429 -13.97 23.18 27.48
N THR A 430 -15.18 23.70 27.26
CA THR A 430 -16.16 23.92 28.32
C THR A 430 -16.68 22.61 28.93
N ASP A 431 -17.00 21.58 28.12
CA ASP A 431 -17.51 20.30 28.64
C ASP A 431 -16.43 19.49 29.39
N PHE A 432 -15.18 19.48 28.90
CA PHE A 432 -14.06 18.83 29.61
C PHE A 432 -13.77 19.48 30.97
N SER A 433 -13.74 20.82 31.00
CA SER A 433 -13.45 21.58 32.23
C SER A 433 -14.63 21.63 33.21
N GLU A 434 -15.85 21.37 32.75
CA GLU A 434 -17.04 21.19 33.60
C GLU A 434 -17.10 19.80 34.26
N LYS A 435 -16.59 18.75 33.59
CA LYS A 435 -16.49 17.39 34.17
C LYS A 435 -15.40 17.25 35.22
N LEU A 436 -14.36 18.09 35.16
CA LEU A 436 -13.21 18.02 36.07
C LEU A 436 -13.40 18.90 37.31
N ILE A 437 -13.49 18.26 38.48
CA ILE A 437 -13.58 18.96 39.77
C ILE A 437 -12.24 19.63 40.08
N ARG A 438 -12.24 20.96 40.22
CA ARG A 438 -11.01 21.78 40.33
C ARG A 438 -10.34 21.73 41.69
N GLU A 439 -11.10 21.56 42.76
CA GLU A 439 -10.59 21.61 44.12
C GLU A 439 -11.42 20.66 44.99
N GLN A 440 -10.76 19.82 45.76
CA GLN A 440 -11.39 18.85 46.66
C GLN A 440 -10.64 18.80 47.99
N ASP A 441 -11.41 18.94 49.07
CA ASP A 441 -10.92 18.68 50.42
C ASP A 441 -11.37 17.29 50.87
N PHE A 442 -10.44 16.55 51.45
CA PHE A 442 -10.67 15.22 51.98
C PHE A 442 -10.31 15.15 53.45
N LYS A 443 -10.92 14.18 54.14
CA LYS A 443 -10.58 13.82 55.52
C LYS A 443 -10.12 12.37 55.54
N PRO A 444 -8.85 12.10 55.18
CA PRO A 444 -8.34 10.74 55.14
C PRO A 444 -8.38 10.12 56.54
N THR A 445 -8.94 8.90 56.63
CA THR A 445 -9.06 8.15 57.89
C THR A 445 -8.24 6.86 57.89
N LYS A 446 -7.83 6.40 56.71
CA LYS A 446 -7.04 5.18 56.54
C LYS A 446 -5.56 5.51 56.36
N THR A 447 -4.70 4.57 56.72
CA THR A 447 -3.27 4.64 56.39
C THR A 447 -3.07 4.55 54.88
N PRO A 448 -2.06 5.23 54.30
CA PRO A 448 -1.80 5.21 52.86
C PRO A 448 -1.67 3.78 52.31
N PHE A 449 -2.33 3.51 51.18
CA PHE A 449 -2.24 2.23 50.48
C PHE A 449 -2.41 2.40 48.96
N ILE A 450 -1.94 1.43 48.18
CA ILE A 450 -2.20 1.37 46.73
C ILE A 450 -3.49 0.58 46.51
N PRO A 451 -4.52 1.15 45.87
CA PRO A 451 -5.74 0.42 45.56
C PRO A 451 -5.51 -0.61 44.43
N ASN A 452 -6.31 -1.68 44.42
CA ASN A 452 -6.27 -2.69 43.37
C ASN A 452 -6.92 -2.18 42.07
N GLY A 453 -6.50 -2.71 40.92
CA GLY A 453 -7.16 -2.49 39.63
C GLY A 453 -6.83 -1.18 38.92
N LEU A 454 -5.69 -0.55 39.25
CA LEU A 454 -5.18 0.63 38.55
C LEU A 454 -4.63 0.25 37.17
N ALA A 455 -5.17 0.84 36.10
CA ALA A 455 -4.80 0.53 34.73
C ALA A 455 -3.47 1.20 34.32
N TRP A 456 -3.26 2.45 34.71
CA TRP A 456 -2.13 3.28 34.31
C TRP A 456 -0.97 3.28 35.31
N PHE A 457 -1.25 3.07 36.60
CA PHE A 457 -0.22 3.07 37.66
C PHE A 457 1.00 2.19 37.35
N HIS A 458 0.79 1.01 36.77
CA HIS A 458 1.87 0.07 36.46
C HIS A 458 2.82 0.55 35.35
N SER A 459 2.36 1.46 34.48
CA SER A 459 3.19 2.12 33.46
C SER A 459 3.80 3.44 33.93
N GLU A 460 3.30 4.04 35.02
CA GLU A 460 3.65 5.39 35.46
C GLU A 460 4.71 5.37 36.59
N LEU A 461 5.98 5.49 36.22
CA LEU A 461 7.10 5.40 37.16
C LEU A 461 7.07 6.50 38.24
N ASN A 462 6.61 7.71 37.90
CA ASN A 462 6.49 8.80 38.88
C ASN A 462 5.43 8.48 39.94
N TRP A 463 4.32 7.87 39.54
CA TRP A 463 3.24 7.50 40.46
C TRP A 463 3.68 6.39 41.40
N GLN A 464 4.43 5.41 40.89
CA GLN A 464 5.03 4.34 41.71
C GLN A 464 6.01 4.91 42.74
N LYS A 465 6.92 5.79 42.31
CA LYS A 465 7.88 6.46 43.22
C LYS A 465 7.18 7.30 44.28
N LEU A 466 6.11 8.01 43.92
CA LEU A 466 5.31 8.77 44.88
C LEU A 466 4.66 7.85 45.91
N ALA A 467 4.03 6.77 45.46
CA ALA A 467 3.37 5.81 46.34
C ALA A 467 4.38 5.19 47.33
N ASP A 468 5.55 4.77 46.85
CA ASP A 468 6.64 4.25 47.69
C ASP A 468 7.10 5.28 48.73
N LYS A 469 7.37 6.51 48.29
CA LYS A 469 7.74 7.61 49.19
C LYS A 469 6.67 7.87 50.22
N ARG A 470 5.39 7.82 49.86
CA ARG A 470 4.30 8.10 50.81
C ARG A 470 4.12 6.99 51.83
N MET A 471 4.41 5.74 51.45
CA MET A 471 4.37 4.59 52.35
C MET A 471 5.59 4.51 53.29
N GLN A 472 6.76 4.99 52.85
CA GLN A 472 8.03 4.89 53.60
C GLN A 472 8.43 6.19 54.32
N GLU A 473 8.04 7.34 53.79
CA GLU A 473 8.43 8.68 54.22
C GLU A 473 7.18 9.58 54.41
N SER A 474 7.34 10.73 55.08
CA SER A 474 6.27 11.71 55.29
C SER A 474 6.35 12.84 54.26
N VAL A 475 5.97 12.53 53.01
CA VAL A 475 5.74 13.54 51.97
C VAL A 475 4.42 14.26 52.26
N ASN A 476 4.49 15.56 52.50
CA ASN A 476 3.32 16.38 52.85
C ASN A 476 2.69 17.09 51.64
N SER A 477 3.44 17.25 50.54
CA SER A 477 2.91 17.87 49.32
C SER A 477 3.56 17.28 48.08
N TYR A 478 2.80 17.15 46.99
CA TYR A 478 3.29 16.70 45.70
C TYR A 478 2.63 17.46 44.54
N LYS A 479 3.34 17.55 43.42
CA LYS A 479 2.84 18.15 42.19
C LYS A 479 3.16 17.22 41.02
N GLU A 480 2.15 16.89 40.22
CA GLU A 480 2.31 16.14 38.97
C GLU A 480 1.75 16.94 37.81
N THR A 481 2.44 16.92 36.67
CA THR A 481 1.90 17.47 35.43
C THR A 481 1.54 16.33 34.49
N LEU A 482 0.26 16.20 34.19
CA LEU A 482 -0.26 15.22 33.23
C LEU A 482 -0.62 15.93 31.93
N SER A 483 -0.17 15.37 30.81
CA SER A 483 -0.48 15.90 29.48
C SER A 483 -1.08 14.86 28.55
N SER A 484 -1.84 15.32 27.55
CA SER A 484 -2.35 14.46 26.47
C SER A 484 -1.21 13.90 25.59
N THR A 485 -0.05 14.57 25.55
CA THR A 485 1.14 14.14 24.80
C THR A 485 1.97 13.04 25.46
N GLN A 486 1.81 12.83 26.77
CA GLN A 486 2.48 11.77 27.52
C GLN A 486 1.79 10.40 27.35
N SER A 487 0.52 10.39 26.95
CA SER A 487 -0.20 9.16 26.60
C SER A 487 0.27 8.64 25.23
N GLU A 488 -0.03 7.38 24.87
CA GLU A 488 0.11 6.88 23.49
C GLU A 488 -0.85 7.64 22.55
N SER A 489 -0.51 8.90 22.27
CA SER A 489 -1.30 9.83 21.47
C SER A 489 -1.07 9.58 19.99
N ILE A 490 -2.04 9.97 19.17
CA ILE A 490 -1.92 9.93 17.72
C ILE A 490 -0.99 11.06 17.27
N SER A 491 0.06 10.70 16.55
CA SER A 491 1.04 11.64 16.01
C SER A 491 0.45 12.53 14.91
N GLU A 492 1.09 13.67 14.66
CA GLU A 492 0.70 14.56 13.55
C GLU A 492 0.79 13.87 12.18
N GLU A 493 1.74 12.95 12.02
CA GLU A 493 1.95 12.17 10.80
C GLU A 493 0.81 11.19 10.57
N GLU A 494 0.41 10.44 11.61
CA GLU A 494 -0.75 9.54 11.56
C GLU A 494 -2.03 10.31 11.27
N LEU A 495 -2.24 11.48 11.87
CA LEU A 495 -3.40 12.31 11.56
C LEU A 495 -3.40 12.82 10.13
N LYS A 496 -2.23 13.16 9.57
CA LYS A 496 -2.11 13.54 8.16
C LYS A 496 -2.47 12.37 7.24
N MET A 497 -2.06 11.15 7.61
CA MET A 497 -2.44 9.92 6.91
C MET A 497 -3.95 9.68 6.99
N ILE A 498 -4.55 9.72 8.20
CA ILE A 498 -6.00 9.55 8.39
C ILE A 498 -6.78 10.59 7.58
N LYS A 499 -6.33 11.86 7.56
CA LYS A 499 -6.93 12.92 6.74
C LYS A 499 -6.85 12.63 5.25
N THR A 500 -5.79 11.97 4.78
CA THR A 500 -5.64 11.58 3.38
C THR A 500 -6.59 10.44 3.05
N GLU A 501 -6.69 9.45 3.93
CA GLU A 501 -7.60 8.31 3.82
C GLU A 501 -9.07 8.76 3.78
N LEU A 502 -9.48 9.64 4.70
CA LEU A 502 -10.85 10.18 4.77
C LEU A 502 -11.27 10.98 3.53
N LYS A 503 -10.33 11.62 2.84
CA LYS A 503 -10.63 12.30 1.55
C LYS A 503 -11.01 11.31 0.46
N VAL A 504 -10.58 10.06 0.57
CA VAL A 504 -10.90 8.98 -0.37
C VAL A 504 -12.14 8.22 0.08
N LEU A 505 -12.26 7.92 1.37
CA LEU A 505 -13.36 7.10 1.91
C LEU A 505 -14.71 7.82 1.95
N LEU A 506 -14.78 9.06 2.45
CA LEU A 506 -16.06 9.77 2.62
C LEU A 506 -16.83 9.93 1.29
N PRO A 507 -16.20 10.29 0.15
CA PRO A 507 -16.90 10.32 -1.13
C PRO A 507 -17.54 8.97 -1.51
N LYS A 508 -16.90 7.84 -1.18
CA LYS A 508 -17.41 6.48 -1.46
C LYS A 508 -18.66 6.16 -0.63
N THR A 509 -18.83 6.82 0.52
CA THR A 509 -20.01 6.68 1.37
C THR A 509 -21.12 7.69 1.03
N GLY A 510 -20.89 8.57 0.04
CA GLY A 510 -21.79 9.66 -0.31
C GLY A 510 -21.67 10.89 0.59
N GLU A 511 -20.67 10.94 1.48
CA GLU A 511 -20.40 12.08 2.34
C GLU A 511 -19.33 13.01 1.76
N ASN A 512 -19.42 14.30 2.10
CA ASN A 512 -18.39 15.28 1.74
C ASN A 512 -17.38 15.45 2.87
N TYR A 513 -16.09 15.48 2.52
CA TYR A 513 -14.99 15.73 3.46
C TYR A 513 -14.97 17.14 4.07
N LYS A 514 -16.02 17.98 3.96
CA LYS A 514 -16.00 19.39 4.46
C LYS A 514 -15.48 19.42 5.89
N GLY A 515 -14.23 19.89 6.05
CA GLY A 515 -13.32 19.47 7.11
C GLY A 515 -13.98 19.31 8.46
N LYS A 516 -14.17 18.05 8.90
CA LYS A 516 -14.68 17.73 10.23
C LYS A 516 -13.85 18.50 11.25
N SER A 517 -14.49 19.43 11.96
CA SER A 517 -13.86 20.29 12.96
C SER A 517 -13.15 19.48 14.06
N GLY A 518 -13.65 18.27 14.35
CA GLY A 518 -13.10 17.37 15.37
C GLY A 518 -11.68 16.87 15.13
N LEU A 519 -11.17 16.88 13.89
CA LEU A 519 -9.78 16.49 13.58
C LEU A 519 -8.73 17.51 14.06
N LYS A 520 -9.14 18.73 14.43
CA LYS A 520 -8.24 19.71 15.06
C LYS A 520 -8.06 19.42 16.54
N ASN A 521 -9.13 18.99 17.20
CA ASN A 521 -9.15 18.75 18.65
C ASN A 521 -8.33 17.51 19.04
N ALA A 522 -8.20 16.54 18.13
CA ALA A 522 -7.33 15.39 18.32
C ALA A 522 -5.83 15.75 18.49
N VAL A 523 -5.40 17.00 18.28
CA VAL A 523 -3.99 17.46 18.46
C VAL A 523 -3.87 18.49 19.59
N GLU A 524 -4.96 18.83 20.29
CA GLU A 524 -4.84 19.81 21.36
C GLU A 524 -4.01 19.23 22.51
N ASN A 525 -2.83 19.83 22.73
CA ASN A 525 -1.99 19.53 23.87
C ASN A 525 -2.68 20.08 25.10
N LEU A 526 -3.33 19.22 25.87
CA LEU A 526 -3.93 19.56 27.15
C LEU A 526 -2.93 19.21 28.24
N GLU A 527 -2.64 20.16 29.11
CA GLU A 527 -1.72 20.04 30.24
C GLU A 527 -2.43 20.44 31.53
N TYR A 528 -2.39 19.53 32.50
CA TYR A 528 -3.00 19.68 33.80
C TYR A 528 -1.95 19.54 34.89
N LEU A 529 -1.91 20.52 35.79
CA LEU A 529 -1.15 20.45 37.02
C LEU A 529 -2.06 19.96 38.13
N ILE A 530 -1.68 18.85 38.77
CA ILE A 530 -2.36 18.32 39.93
C ILE A 530 -1.48 18.59 41.14
N THR A 531 -1.96 19.45 42.05
CA THR A 531 -1.31 19.75 43.33
C THR A 531 -2.04 19.02 44.43
N VAL A 532 -1.28 18.34 45.30
CA VAL A 532 -1.83 17.49 46.36
C VAL A 532 -1.13 17.80 47.66
N GLU A 533 -1.90 17.96 48.73
CA GLU A 533 -1.42 17.96 50.10
C GLU A 533 -1.90 16.70 50.82
N PHE A 534 -1.07 16.15 51.70
CA PHE A 534 -1.34 14.91 52.41
C PHE A 534 -1.40 15.15 53.93
N GLU A 535 -2.22 14.35 54.63
CA GLU A 535 -2.18 14.32 56.09
C GLU A 535 -0.90 13.64 56.56
N ASP A 536 -0.40 13.97 57.75
CA ASP A 536 0.74 13.29 58.36
C ASP A 536 0.45 11.79 58.58
N THR A 537 1.36 10.95 58.08
CA THR A 537 1.30 9.48 58.21
C THR A 537 1.18 9.02 59.67
N ASN A 538 1.83 9.74 60.58
CA ASN A 538 1.82 9.41 62.01
C ASN A 538 0.44 9.68 62.62
N LYS A 539 -0.22 10.77 62.24
CA LYS A 539 -1.57 11.09 62.70
C LYS A 539 -2.61 10.10 62.17
N LEU A 540 -2.44 9.62 60.94
CA LEU A 540 -3.31 8.59 60.37
C LEU A 540 -3.14 7.24 61.09
N GLN A 541 -1.92 6.86 61.46
CA GLN A 541 -1.67 5.68 62.29
C GLN A 541 -2.26 5.81 63.70
N ASP A 542 -2.20 7.01 64.30
CA ASP A 542 -2.76 7.28 65.62
C ASP A 542 -4.29 7.42 65.62
N ALA A 543 -4.90 7.88 64.54
CA ALA A 543 -6.35 7.91 64.34
C ALA A 543 -6.92 6.49 64.23
N VAL A 544 -6.25 5.60 63.50
CA VAL A 544 -6.58 4.16 63.46
C VAL A 544 -6.49 3.57 64.87
N LYS A 545 -5.39 3.82 65.61
CA LYS A 545 -5.22 3.35 67.00
C LYS A 545 -6.28 3.90 67.97
N LYS A 546 -6.71 5.16 67.80
CA LYS A 546 -7.78 5.79 68.60
C LYS A 546 -9.16 5.21 68.27
N GLN A 547 -9.45 4.93 67.00
CA GLN A 547 -10.68 4.25 66.59
C GLN A 547 -10.74 2.79 67.08
N THR A 548 -9.60 2.08 67.18
CA THR A 548 -9.56 0.72 67.74
C THR A 548 -9.83 0.66 69.26
N SER A 549 -9.86 1.80 69.96
CA SER A 549 -9.96 1.86 71.43
C SER A 549 -11.35 2.19 71.98
N LEU A 550 -12.36 2.40 71.13
CA LEU A 550 -13.76 2.72 71.52
C LEU A 550 -14.83 1.73 71.03
N GLU A 551 -14.46 0.72 70.24
CA GLU A 551 -15.34 -0.39 69.89
C GLU A 551 -14.74 -1.71 70.40
N SER A 552 -15.14 -2.11 71.61
CA SER A 552 -15.15 -3.54 71.90
C SER A 552 -16.20 -4.20 70.99
N SER A 553 -15.83 -5.33 70.39
CA SER A 553 -16.62 -6.28 69.59
C SER A 553 -16.91 -5.90 68.13
N ILE A 554 -16.05 -6.38 67.24
CA ILE A 554 -16.26 -7.08 65.95
C ILE A 554 -14.99 -6.83 65.12
N THR A 555 -14.04 -7.77 65.03
CA THR A 555 -12.97 -7.67 64.00
C THR A 555 -12.21 -8.97 63.67
N ASP A 556 -12.53 -10.13 64.27
CA ASP A 556 -11.92 -11.39 63.81
C ASP A 556 -12.68 -12.04 62.65
N ASP A 557 -14.03 -11.95 62.63
CA ASP A 557 -14.86 -12.60 61.60
C ASP A 557 -14.66 -12.00 60.19
N ASN A 558 -14.47 -10.68 60.06
CA ASN A 558 -14.26 -10.05 58.74
C ASN A 558 -12.86 -10.34 58.15
N GLN A 559 -11.83 -10.45 58.99
CA GLN A 559 -10.49 -10.79 58.52
C GLN A 559 -10.38 -12.29 58.21
N HIS A 560 -11.03 -13.14 59.00
CA HIS A 560 -11.14 -14.57 58.72
C HIS A 560 -11.89 -14.81 57.41
N GLN A 561 -13.02 -14.13 57.19
CA GLN A 561 -13.78 -14.22 55.94
C GLN A 561 -12.98 -13.75 54.72
N LEU A 562 -12.26 -12.63 54.83
CA LEU A 562 -11.40 -12.14 53.75
C LEU A 562 -10.22 -13.09 53.47
N ASN A 563 -9.70 -13.75 54.50
CA ASN A 563 -8.66 -14.76 54.35
C ASN A 563 -9.20 -16.05 53.69
N LEU A 564 -10.46 -16.43 53.97
CA LEU A 564 -11.15 -17.53 53.28
C LEU A 564 -11.31 -17.21 51.79
N GLU A 565 -11.73 -16.00 51.44
CA GLU A 565 -11.90 -15.55 50.05
C GLU A 565 -10.57 -15.52 49.29
N ARG A 566 -9.51 -14.99 49.90
CA ARG A 566 -8.15 -15.01 49.33
C ARG A 566 -7.60 -16.43 49.14
N TYR A 567 -7.92 -17.35 50.05
CA TYR A 567 -7.55 -18.75 49.88
C TYR A 567 -8.35 -19.42 48.75
N GLU A 568 -9.63 -19.07 48.61
CA GLU A 568 -10.50 -19.52 47.51
C GLU A 568 -9.99 -19.07 46.14
N GLU A 569 -9.51 -17.84 46.00
CA GLU A 569 -8.86 -17.35 44.78
C GLU A 569 -7.60 -18.14 44.42
N GLU A 570 -6.75 -18.44 45.40
CA GLU A 570 -5.53 -19.24 45.17
C GLU A 570 -5.88 -20.68 44.78
N VAL A 571 -6.93 -21.27 45.37
CA VAL A 571 -7.44 -22.59 44.97
C VAL A 571 -8.00 -22.56 43.55
N LEU A 572 -8.75 -21.53 43.18
CA LEU A 572 -9.27 -21.37 41.82
C LEU A 572 -8.15 -21.24 40.80
N PHE A 573 -7.10 -20.48 41.11
CA PHE A 573 -5.91 -20.34 40.29
C PHE A 573 -5.18 -21.68 40.08
N MET A 574 -4.97 -22.49 41.12
CA MET A 574 -4.34 -23.82 40.98
C MET A 574 -5.20 -24.78 40.16
N LEU A 575 -6.53 -24.60 40.14
CA LEU A 575 -7.47 -25.42 39.38
C LEU A 575 -7.72 -24.91 37.94
N GLU A 576 -7.04 -23.85 37.48
CA GLU A 576 -7.25 -23.28 36.14
C GLU A 576 -6.84 -24.22 35.00
N ASP A 577 -5.79 -25.01 35.19
CA ASP A 577 -5.21 -25.85 34.12
C ASP A 577 -5.95 -27.19 33.96
N ASP A 578 -5.82 -28.11 34.93
CA ASP A 578 -6.37 -29.48 34.82
C ASP A 578 -7.52 -29.78 35.80
N GLY A 579 -7.90 -28.81 36.64
CA GLY A 579 -8.97 -28.93 37.63
C GLY A 579 -8.69 -29.91 38.77
N LYS A 580 -7.43 -30.28 39.01
CA LYS A 580 -6.99 -31.09 40.16
C LYS A 580 -5.91 -30.33 40.94
N ILE A 581 -5.64 -30.79 42.17
CA ILE A 581 -4.56 -30.23 42.99
C ILE A 581 -3.45 -31.29 43.07
N ASP A 582 -2.31 -31.02 42.45
CA ASP A 582 -1.16 -31.92 42.41
C ASP A 582 -0.28 -31.82 43.69
N PRO A 583 0.72 -32.71 43.88
CA PRO A 583 1.57 -32.69 45.08
C PRO A 583 2.44 -31.43 45.26
N SER A 584 2.72 -30.69 44.18
CA SER A 584 3.47 -29.43 44.19
C SER A 584 2.56 -28.28 44.61
N GLU A 585 1.38 -28.19 44.02
CA GLU A 585 0.34 -27.20 44.34
C GLU A 585 -0.16 -27.37 45.77
N ARG A 586 -0.34 -28.62 46.23
CA ARG A 586 -0.65 -28.94 47.63
C ARG A 586 0.34 -28.33 48.61
N LYS A 587 1.64 -28.33 48.29
CA LYS A 587 2.66 -27.71 49.15
C LYS A 587 2.53 -26.18 49.18
N ILE A 588 2.14 -25.57 48.08
CA ILE A 588 1.92 -24.12 47.98
C ILE A 588 0.67 -23.72 48.76
N LEU A 589 -0.45 -24.43 48.55
CA LEU A 589 -1.70 -24.20 49.26
C LEU A 589 -1.55 -24.41 50.77
N ASN A 590 -0.85 -25.44 51.23
CA ASN A 590 -0.58 -25.63 52.66
C ASN A 590 0.22 -24.45 53.27
N ARG A 591 1.16 -23.87 52.52
CA ARG A 591 1.89 -22.67 52.97
C ARG A 591 0.98 -21.44 53.01
N LYS A 592 0.07 -21.30 52.05
CA LYS A 592 -0.91 -20.20 51.98
C LYS A 592 -1.95 -20.31 53.10
N MET A 593 -2.43 -21.52 53.39
CA MET A 593 -3.33 -21.82 54.52
C MET A 593 -2.71 -21.37 55.84
N ILE A 594 -1.45 -21.75 56.11
CA ILE A 594 -0.72 -21.31 57.31
C ILE A 594 -0.51 -19.80 57.30
N LYS A 595 -0.13 -19.21 56.15
CA LYS A 595 0.08 -17.77 55.99
C LYS A 595 -1.18 -16.95 56.25
N PHE A 596 -2.35 -17.48 55.91
CA PHE A 596 -3.65 -16.84 56.10
C PHE A 596 -4.32 -17.21 57.44
N GLY A 597 -3.68 -18.05 58.25
CA GLY A 597 -4.19 -18.45 59.57
C GLY A 597 -5.45 -19.32 59.52
N LEU A 598 -5.68 -20.04 58.42
CA LEU A 598 -6.88 -20.87 58.23
C LEU A 598 -6.71 -22.27 58.84
N THR A 599 -7.82 -22.87 59.27
CA THR A 599 -7.81 -24.26 59.73
C THR A 599 -7.82 -25.23 58.55
N GLU A 600 -7.32 -26.45 58.76
CA GLU A 600 -7.32 -27.50 57.74
C GLU A 600 -8.75 -27.85 57.28
N SER A 601 -9.73 -27.73 58.18
CA SER A 601 -11.15 -27.97 57.88
C SER A 601 -11.71 -26.92 56.90
N ASP A 602 -11.33 -25.64 57.06
CA ASP A 602 -11.80 -24.56 56.19
C ASP A 602 -11.21 -24.66 54.79
N ALA A 603 -9.90 -24.95 54.70
CA ALA A 603 -9.21 -25.18 53.44
C ALA A 603 -9.82 -26.37 52.68
N LEU A 604 -10.07 -27.49 53.36
CA LEU A 604 -10.74 -28.66 52.78
C LEU A 604 -12.17 -28.36 52.31
N ALA A 605 -12.92 -27.51 53.01
CA ALA A 605 -14.26 -27.12 52.60
C ALA A 605 -14.26 -26.32 51.29
N ILE A 606 -13.34 -25.35 51.16
CA ILE A 606 -13.16 -24.53 49.95
C ILE A 606 -12.67 -25.38 48.77
N GLU A 607 -11.68 -26.24 48.98
CA GLU A 607 -11.15 -27.09 47.92
C GLU A 607 -12.20 -28.09 47.41
N ASN A 608 -12.93 -28.74 48.32
CA ASN A 608 -13.97 -29.69 47.94
C ASN A 608 -15.17 -29.01 47.25
N LYS A 609 -15.46 -27.74 47.58
CA LYS A 609 -16.48 -26.93 46.90
C LYS A 609 -16.16 -26.79 45.41
N HIS A 610 -14.90 -26.53 45.04
CA HIS A 610 -14.50 -26.28 43.65
C HIS A 610 -14.10 -27.53 42.88
N ILE A 611 -13.53 -28.54 43.54
CA ILE A 611 -13.19 -29.83 42.91
C ILE A 611 -14.46 -30.61 42.51
N ARG A 612 -15.58 -30.44 43.23
CA ARG A 612 -16.86 -31.11 42.90
C ARG A 612 -17.65 -30.44 41.77
N VAL A 613 -17.40 -29.17 41.47
CA VAL A 613 -18.15 -28.40 40.45
C VAL A 613 -17.58 -28.59 39.04
N LYS A 614 -16.35 -29.12 38.91
CA LYS A 614 -15.68 -29.38 37.62
C LYS A 614 -15.67 -30.87 37.18
N LYS A 615 -16.40 -31.75 37.86
CA LYS A 615 -16.75 -33.10 37.35
C LYS A 615 -18.09 -33.05 36.65
#